data_AF-M4Z4V4-F1
#
_entry.id   AF-M4Z4V4-F1
#
_cell.length_a   1.000
_cell.length_b   1.000
_cell.length_c   1.000
_cell.angle_alpha   90.00
_cell.angle_beta   90.00
_cell.angle_gamma   90.00
#
_symmetry.space_group_name_H-M   'P 1'
#
loop_
_entity.id
_entity.type
_entity.pdbx_description
1 polymer ?
#
loop_
_entity_poly.entity_id
_entity_poly.type
_entity_poly.pdbx_seq_one_letter_code
_entity_poly.pdbx_strand_id
1 'polypeptide(L)'
;MAVPGSLIMRRSLHTEHEILVLLGEAESGVPIAEICSTAGVSLRTFYRWRRRYGGLSSPALRHLKELEIGHQRLRALVTKLVEGRANAPPASVKAAPQLLRQDCGSTPHGGAGAPGQGRGAVIGRYASVRYGR
;
A
#
# COMPACT_ATOMS: atom_id res chain seq x y z
N MET A 1 -2.75 -4.62 43.70
CA MET A 1 -2.82 -3.69 42.55
C MET A 1 -3.35 -4.49 41.36
N ALA A 2 -4.64 -4.39 41.05
CA ALA A 2 -5.24 -5.09 39.91
C ALA A 2 -5.04 -4.25 38.65
N VAL A 3 -4.32 -4.77 37.67
CA VAL A 3 -4.17 -4.15 36.36
C VAL A 3 -5.49 -4.41 35.60
N PRO A 4 -6.26 -3.39 35.21
CA PRO A 4 -7.46 -3.61 34.41
C PRO A 4 -7.01 -4.09 33.02
N GLY A 5 -7.25 -5.38 32.74
CA GLY A 5 -7.07 -5.96 31.42
C GLY A 5 -7.92 -5.18 30.42
N SER A 6 -7.27 -4.56 29.45
CA SER A 6 -7.95 -3.86 28.37
C SER A 6 -8.87 -4.84 27.65
N LEU A 7 -10.16 -4.52 27.60
CA LEU A 7 -11.11 -5.19 26.72
C LEU A 7 -10.81 -4.75 25.27
N ILE A 8 -9.68 -5.19 24.75
CA ILE A 8 -9.37 -5.09 23.32
C ILE A 8 -10.38 -5.98 22.63
N MET A 9 -11.38 -5.38 21.98
CA MET A 9 -12.21 -6.12 21.03
C MET A 9 -11.29 -6.67 19.95
N ARG A 10 -11.06 -7.99 19.99
CA ARG A 10 -10.23 -8.68 19.01
C ARG A 10 -10.88 -8.49 17.63
N ARG A 11 -10.10 -7.94 16.70
CA ARG A 11 -10.50 -7.81 15.29
C ARG A 11 -10.79 -9.21 14.75
N SER A 12 -11.71 -9.33 13.79
CA SER A 12 -12.03 -10.64 13.20
C SER A 12 -10.77 -11.24 12.60
N LEU A 13 -10.43 -12.46 13.04
CA LEU A 13 -9.25 -13.19 12.58
C LEU A 13 -9.38 -13.63 11.11
N HIS A 14 -10.61 -13.68 10.59
CA HIS A 14 -10.90 -14.17 9.25
C HIS A 14 -11.06 -13.02 8.26
N THR A 15 -10.41 -13.18 7.11
CA THR A 15 -10.60 -12.31 5.94
C THR A 15 -11.93 -12.59 5.26
N GLU A 16 -12.43 -11.63 4.49
CA GLU A 16 -13.67 -11.79 3.72
C GLU A 16 -13.58 -12.96 2.72
N HIS A 17 -12.41 -13.16 2.12
CA HIS A 17 -12.15 -14.29 1.24
C HIS A 17 -12.25 -15.63 1.97
N GLU A 18 -11.59 -15.78 3.12
CA GLU A 18 -11.67 -17.00 3.94
C GLU A 18 -13.11 -17.31 4.35
N ILE A 19 -13.88 -16.29 4.74
CA ILE A 19 -15.29 -16.45 5.11
C ILE A 19 -16.10 -17.01 3.93
N LEU A 20 -15.86 -16.51 2.72
CA LEU A 20 -16.57 -16.97 1.53
C LEU A 20 -16.19 -18.41 1.15
N VAL A 21 -14.91 -18.78 1.28
CA VAL A 21 -14.46 -20.16 1.06
C VAL A 21 -15.16 -21.13 2.02
N LEU A 22 -15.19 -20.81 3.32
CA LEU A 22 -15.86 -21.64 4.33
C LEU A 22 -17.37 -21.75 4.10
N LEU A 23 -18.02 -20.70 3.58
CA LEU A 23 -19.43 -20.76 3.20
C LEU A 23 -19.64 -21.65 1.96
N GLY A 24 -18.73 -21.60 0.99
CA GLY A 24 -18.75 -22.46 -0.20
C GLY A 24 -18.58 -23.94 0.13
N GLU A 25 -17.76 -24.29 1.14
CA GLU A 25 -17.63 -25.68 1.63
C GLU A 25 -18.95 -26.21 2.20
N ALA A 26 -19.73 -25.37 2.88
CA ALA A 26 -21.05 -25.78 3.34
C ALA A 26 -22.07 -25.93 2.21
N GLU A 27 -21.92 -25.18 1.11
CA GLU A 27 -22.74 -25.31 -0.10
C GLU A 27 -22.37 -26.58 -0.91
N SER A 28 -21.11 -27.00 -0.88
CA SER A 28 -20.66 -28.25 -1.51
C SER A 28 -21.02 -29.52 -0.70
N GLY A 29 -21.61 -29.35 0.48
CA GLY A 29 -22.15 -30.44 1.30
C GLY A 29 -21.29 -30.84 2.50
N VAL A 30 -20.22 -30.12 2.81
CA VAL A 30 -19.42 -30.35 4.02
C VAL A 30 -20.23 -29.97 5.27
N PRO A 31 -20.29 -30.80 6.32
CA PRO A 31 -21.06 -30.51 7.51
C PRO A 31 -20.50 -29.27 8.25
N ILE A 32 -21.39 -28.34 8.58
CA ILE A 32 -21.04 -27.05 9.21
C ILE A 32 -20.27 -27.24 10.54
N ALA A 33 -20.53 -28.32 11.27
CA ALA A 33 -19.83 -28.64 12.50
C ALA A 33 -18.33 -28.89 12.29
N GLU A 34 -17.97 -29.60 11.21
CA GLU A 34 -16.56 -29.85 10.86
C GLU A 34 -15.89 -28.56 10.42
N ILE A 35 -16.54 -27.76 9.56
CA ILE A 35 -16.03 -26.45 9.11
C ILE A 35 -15.76 -25.52 10.31
N CYS A 36 -16.68 -25.48 11.27
CA CYS A 36 -16.52 -24.67 12.47
C CYS A 36 -15.35 -25.18 13.34
N SER A 37 -15.15 -26.49 13.41
CA SER A 37 -14.04 -27.10 14.15
C SER A 37 -12.69 -26.82 13.49
N THR A 38 -12.59 -26.97 12.17
CA THR A 38 -11.33 -26.77 11.42
C THR A 38 -10.94 -25.30 11.36
N ALA A 39 -11.89 -24.41 11.12
CA ALA A 39 -11.63 -22.98 11.04
C ALA A 39 -11.58 -22.28 12.42
N GLY A 40 -11.84 -23.00 13.52
CA GLY A 40 -11.79 -22.45 14.88
C GLY A 40 -12.88 -21.40 15.15
N VAL A 41 -14.05 -21.55 14.52
CA VAL A 41 -15.15 -20.58 14.57
C VAL A 41 -16.37 -21.17 15.25
N SER A 42 -17.07 -20.36 16.04
CA SER A 42 -18.37 -20.77 16.59
C SER A 42 -19.45 -20.84 15.51
N LEU A 43 -20.38 -21.80 15.64
CA LEU A 43 -21.57 -21.90 14.75
C LEU A 43 -22.33 -20.57 14.66
N ARG A 44 -22.48 -19.85 15.77
CA ARG A 44 -23.12 -18.52 15.79
C ARG A 44 -22.47 -17.55 14.82
N THR A 45 -21.15 -17.57 14.73
CA THR A 45 -20.37 -16.70 13.83
C THR A 45 -20.54 -17.15 12.39
N PHE A 46 -20.52 -18.46 12.14
CA PHE A 46 -20.77 -19.03 10.81
C PHE A 46 -22.14 -18.60 10.25
N TYR A 47 -23.23 -18.77 11.01
CA TYR A 47 -24.55 -18.32 10.56
C TYR A 47 -24.69 -16.80 10.45
N ARG A 48 -23.91 -16.02 11.22
CA ARG A 48 -23.82 -14.57 11.02
C ARG A 48 -23.19 -14.24 9.68
N TRP A 49 -22.12 -14.95 9.28
CA TRP A 49 -21.52 -14.81 7.96
C TRP A 49 -22.45 -15.25 6.85
N ARG A 50 -23.14 -16.39 7.00
CA ARG A 50 -24.11 -16.88 6.01
C ARG A 50 -25.20 -15.86 5.71
N ARG A 51 -25.68 -15.13 6.73
CA ARG A 51 -26.64 -14.03 6.54
C ARG A 51 -26.08 -12.81 5.81
N ARG A 52 -24.78 -12.50 6.00
CA ARG A 52 -24.14 -11.34 5.36
C ARG A 52 -23.66 -11.64 3.95
N TYR A 53 -23.14 -12.84 3.72
CA TYR A 53 -22.37 -13.20 2.54
C TYR A 53 -23.00 -14.32 1.70
N GLY A 54 -24.02 -15.02 2.20
CA GLY A 54 -24.64 -16.17 1.51
C GLY A 54 -25.27 -15.83 0.14
N GLY A 55 -25.61 -14.56 -0.12
CA GLY A 55 -26.07 -14.11 -1.45
C GLY A 55 -24.97 -13.60 -2.38
N LEU A 56 -23.74 -13.41 -1.87
CA LEU A 56 -22.61 -12.86 -2.61
C LEU A 56 -21.69 -13.95 -3.21
N SER A 57 -21.87 -15.21 -2.80
CA SER A 57 -20.97 -16.35 -3.07
C SER A 57 -20.56 -16.47 -4.55
N SER A 58 -21.49 -16.55 -5.50
CA SER A 58 -21.12 -16.93 -6.88
C SER A 58 -20.37 -15.85 -7.71
N PRO A 59 -20.91 -14.63 -7.91
CA PRO A 59 -20.22 -13.61 -8.72
C PRO A 59 -19.08 -12.90 -7.97
N ALA A 60 -19.18 -12.72 -6.64
CA ALA A 60 -18.14 -12.03 -5.88
C ALA A 60 -16.89 -12.89 -5.70
N LEU A 61 -17.01 -14.22 -5.61
CA LEU A 61 -15.85 -15.12 -5.60
C LEU A 61 -15.03 -15.03 -6.90
N ARG A 62 -15.69 -14.93 -8.05
CA ARG A 62 -15.00 -14.74 -9.34
C ARG A 62 -14.25 -13.41 -9.37
N HIS A 63 -14.92 -12.33 -8.97
CA HIS A 63 -14.30 -11.01 -8.94
C HIS A 63 -13.13 -10.92 -7.96
N LEU A 64 -13.25 -11.51 -6.77
CA LEU A 64 -12.16 -11.59 -5.80
C LEU A 64 -10.96 -12.36 -6.36
N LYS A 65 -11.20 -13.50 -7.01
CA LYS A 65 -10.14 -14.28 -7.64
C LYS A 65 -9.44 -13.52 -8.76
N GLU A 66 -10.18 -12.82 -9.61
CA GLU A 66 -9.64 -11.96 -10.66
C GLU A 66 -8.78 -10.81 -10.10
N LEU A 67 -9.28 -10.13 -9.07
CA LEU A 67 -8.56 -9.06 -8.38
C LEU A 67 -7.28 -9.58 -7.73
N GLU A 68 -7.32 -10.75 -7.09
CA GLU A 68 -6.17 -11.35 -6.43
C GLU A 68 -5.11 -11.78 -7.45
N ILE A 69 -5.52 -12.37 -8.57
CA ILE A 69 -4.62 -12.67 -9.70
C ILE A 69 -3.99 -11.39 -10.24
N GLY A 70 -4.78 -10.31 -10.42
CA GLY A 70 -4.28 -9.02 -10.86
C GLY A 70 -3.25 -8.43 -9.89
N HIS A 71 -3.54 -8.50 -8.59
CA HIS A 71 -2.66 -8.01 -7.54
C HIS A 71 -1.34 -8.81 -7.44
N GLN A 72 -1.40 -10.13 -7.56
CA GLN A 72 -0.21 -10.98 -7.60
C GLN A 72 0.67 -10.65 -8.81
N ARG A 73 0.08 -10.47 -10.00
CA ARG A 73 0.81 -10.04 -11.20
C ARG A 73 1.49 -8.70 -11.02
N LEU A 74 0.77 -7.72 -10.45
CA LEU A 74 1.32 -6.40 -10.14
C LEU A 74 2.49 -6.49 -9.15
N ARG A 75 2.35 -7.25 -8.07
CA ARG A 75 3.43 -7.45 -7.09
C ARG A 75 4.65 -8.12 -7.72
N ALA A 76 4.45 -9.12 -8.57
CA ALA A 76 5.54 -9.78 -9.28
C ALA A 76 6.30 -8.80 -10.19
N LEU A 77 5.58 -7.93 -10.92
CA LEU A 77 6.20 -6.89 -11.75
C LEU A 77 6.96 -5.87 -10.92
N VAL A 78 6.38 -5.37 -9.83
CA VAL A 78 7.05 -4.45 -8.91
C VAL A 78 8.34 -5.06 -8.36
N THR A 79 8.29 -6.33 -7.95
CA THR A 79 9.46 -7.06 -7.44
C THR A 79 10.55 -7.14 -8.51
N LYS A 80 10.20 -7.56 -9.74
CA LYS A 80 11.14 -7.60 -10.87
C LYS A 80 11.77 -6.24 -11.19
N LEU A 81 10.99 -5.15 -11.12
CA LEU A 81 11.50 -3.80 -11.37
C LEU A 81 12.45 -3.32 -10.26
N VAL A 82 12.13 -3.64 -8.99
CA VAL A 82 12.98 -3.31 -7.85
C VAL A 82 14.31 -4.08 -7.91
N GLU A 83 14.26 -5.37 -8.25
CA GLU A 83 15.45 -6.19 -8.47
C GLU A 83 16.29 -5.69 -9.66
N GLY A 84 15.65 -5.32 -10.77
CA GLY A 84 16.33 -4.75 -11.93
C GLY A 84 17.03 -3.42 -11.63
N ARG A 85 16.48 -2.61 -10.72
CA ARG A 85 17.13 -1.38 -10.24
C ARG A 85 18.32 -1.66 -9.32
N ALA A 86 18.27 -2.74 -8.54
CA ALA A 86 19.39 -3.16 -7.68
C ALA A 86 20.57 -3.75 -8.50
N ASN A 87 20.29 -4.32 -9.66
CA ASN A 87 21.28 -4.97 -10.55
C ASN A 87 21.80 -4.06 -11.68
N ALA A 88 21.47 -2.77 -11.68
CA ALA A 88 22.01 -1.84 -12.66
C ALA A 88 23.52 -1.64 -12.40
N PRO A 89 24.41 -1.88 -13.40
CA PRO A 89 25.82 -1.53 -13.25
C PRO A 89 25.91 -0.03 -12.91
N PRO A 90 26.85 0.40 -12.03
CA PRO A 90 27.04 1.82 -11.79
C PRO A 90 27.28 2.45 -13.15
N ALA A 91 26.33 3.28 -13.60
CA ALA A 91 26.44 3.98 -14.86
C ALA A 91 27.82 4.62 -14.89
N SER A 92 28.68 4.17 -15.81
CA SER A 92 30.01 4.70 -15.98
C SER A 92 29.85 6.20 -16.15
N VAL A 93 30.16 6.94 -15.09
CA VAL A 93 30.23 8.39 -15.14
C VAL A 93 31.41 8.67 -16.04
N LYS A 94 31.19 8.75 -17.36
CA LYS A 94 32.12 9.44 -18.24
C LYS A 94 32.18 10.83 -17.64
N ALA A 95 33.28 11.13 -16.96
CA ALA A 95 33.54 12.43 -16.39
C ALA A 95 33.25 13.45 -17.48
N ALA A 96 32.15 14.20 -17.29
CA ALA A 96 31.95 15.41 -18.05
C ALA A 96 33.23 16.23 -17.86
N PRO A 97 33.81 16.81 -18.92
CA PRO A 97 35.00 17.63 -18.77
C PRO A 97 34.68 18.67 -17.71
N GLN A 98 35.51 18.70 -16.67
CA GLN A 98 35.40 19.67 -15.60
C GLN A 98 35.45 21.04 -16.27
N LEU A 99 34.29 21.68 -16.42
CA LEU A 99 34.25 23.08 -16.81
C LEU A 99 34.99 23.80 -15.70
N LEU A 100 36.21 24.23 -16.03
CA LEU A 100 37.07 25.07 -15.23
C LEU A 100 36.17 26.18 -14.66
N ARG A 101 35.94 26.16 -13.34
CA ARG A 101 35.25 27.26 -12.68
C ARG A 101 36.04 28.51 -13.03
N GLN A 102 35.47 29.35 -13.88
CA GLN A 102 35.97 30.70 -14.03
C GLN A 102 35.59 31.41 -12.74
N ASP A 103 36.60 31.61 -11.90
CA ASP A 103 36.47 32.43 -10.72
C ASP A 103 36.06 33.84 -11.17
N CYS A 104 34.92 34.30 -10.65
CA CYS A 104 34.45 35.66 -10.85
C CYS A 104 35.45 36.61 -10.19
N GLY A 105 36.36 37.17 -10.99
CA GLY A 105 37.19 38.29 -10.62
C GLY A 105 36.33 39.51 -10.30
N SER A 106 36.53 40.02 -9.10
CA SER A 106 36.04 41.25 -8.48
C SER A 106 35.64 42.37 -9.45
N THR A 107 34.38 42.81 -9.40
CA THR A 107 34.01 44.17 -9.84
C THR A 107 34.35 45.17 -8.74
N PRO A 108 35.10 46.25 -9.03
CA PRO A 108 35.38 47.30 -8.07
C PRO A 108 34.14 48.17 -7.83
N HIS A 109 34.14 48.81 -6.67
CA HIS A 109 33.10 49.68 -6.13
C HIS A 109 32.43 50.64 -7.10
N GLY A 110 31.09 50.77 -6.96
CA GLY A 110 30.37 51.97 -7.38
C GLY A 110 28.84 51.81 -7.48
N GLY A 111 28.13 52.30 -6.46
CA GLY A 111 26.83 52.98 -6.67
C GLY A 111 25.52 52.19 -6.54
N ALA A 112 24.91 52.32 -5.35
CA ALA A 112 23.50 52.63 -5.11
C ALA A 112 22.37 51.64 -5.52
N GLY A 113 21.56 51.23 -4.52
CA GLY A 113 20.10 51.27 -4.66
C GLY A 113 19.28 49.98 -4.49
N ALA A 114 18.96 49.65 -3.22
CA ALA A 114 17.71 49.04 -2.74
C ALA A 114 17.41 47.51 -2.93
N PRO A 115 16.66 46.90 -1.99
CA PRO A 115 16.64 45.45 -1.78
C PRO A 115 15.35 44.77 -2.31
N GLY A 116 15.51 43.66 -3.01
CA GLY A 116 14.42 42.87 -3.58
C GLY A 116 14.53 41.39 -3.24
N GLN A 117 13.75 41.00 -2.25
CA GLN A 117 13.41 39.66 -1.79
C GLN A 117 13.20 38.62 -2.89
N GLY A 118 13.81 37.43 -2.74
CA GLY A 118 13.55 36.27 -3.57
C GLY A 118 14.02 34.97 -2.92
N ARG A 119 13.42 34.60 -1.77
CA ARG A 119 13.55 33.25 -1.20
C ARG A 119 12.91 32.26 -2.19
N GLY A 120 13.72 31.58 -2.99
CA GLY A 120 13.26 30.43 -3.76
C GLY A 120 12.79 29.32 -2.82
N ALA A 121 11.48 29.14 -2.69
CA ALA A 121 10.89 28.03 -1.94
C ALA A 121 11.10 26.73 -2.73
N VAL A 122 11.74 25.73 -2.11
CA VAL A 122 11.78 24.36 -2.61
C VAL A 122 10.37 23.78 -2.45
N ILE A 123 9.53 24.00 -3.46
CA ILE A 123 8.26 23.31 -3.56
C ILE A 123 8.56 21.89 -4.06
N GLY A 124 8.76 20.99 -3.11
CA GLY A 124 8.87 19.56 -3.39
C GLY A 124 7.64 19.05 -4.15
N ARG A 125 7.82 17.92 -4.85
CA ARG A 125 6.93 17.33 -5.87
C ARG A 125 5.47 17.03 -5.46
N TYR A 126 5.04 17.41 -4.26
CA TYR A 126 3.73 17.09 -3.66
C TYR A 126 3.03 18.27 -2.97
N ALA A 127 3.50 19.50 -3.12
CA ALA A 127 2.91 20.65 -2.41
C ALA A 127 1.50 21.06 -2.88
N SER A 128 1.00 20.50 -3.97
CA SER A 128 -0.27 20.91 -4.57
C SER A 128 -1.51 20.25 -3.95
N VAL A 129 -1.38 19.41 -2.92
CA VAL A 129 -2.55 18.74 -2.31
C VAL A 129 -2.91 19.39 -0.99
N ARG A 130 -3.33 20.66 -1.01
CA ARG A 130 -4.38 21.22 -0.14
C ARG A 130 -4.93 22.53 -0.72
N TYR A 131 -6.26 22.67 -0.56
CA TYR A 131 -7.19 23.76 -0.95
C TYR A 131 -7.72 23.68 -2.40
N GLY A 132 -9.02 23.75 -2.67
CA GLY A 132 -10.23 24.01 -1.88
C GLY A 132 -11.42 23.23 -2.48
N ARG A 133 -12.37 22.81 -1.62
CA ARG A 133 -13.72 23.38 -1.39
C ARG A 133 -14.74 22.88 -2.40
#